data_AF-A0A806X1B3-F1
#
_entry.id   AF-A0A806X1B3-F1
#
_cell.length_a   1.000
_cell.length_b   1.000
_cell.length_c   1.000
_cell.angle_alpha   90.00
_cell.angle_beta   90.00
_cell.angle_gamma   90.00
#
_symmetry.space_group_name_H-M   'P 1'
#
loop_
_entity.id
_entity.type
_entity.pdbx_description
1 polymer ?
#
loop_
_entity_poly.entity_id
_entity_poly.type
_entity_poly.pdbx_seq_one_letter_code
_entity_poly.pdbx_strand_id
1 'polypeptide(L)'
;MDISIIIYAVVALAAMLVGWLAASYRHAQQQADLLAEQRDIFGELSAVKQQLAQNEHWRDECALLNNELRSLREINTSLEADLREVSTRLESTQLHAEDKIRQMMNSEQRLSEQFENLANRIFEHSNRRVDEQNRQSLHGLLTPLREQLDGFRRQVQESFGQEARERHTLAHEIRNLQQLNAQMAQEAVNLTKALKGDNKTQGNWGEVVLTRVLEASGLREGYEYQTQVSIETEARARMQPDVIVRLPQGKDVVIDAKMTLVAYERYFNAEDDYVREAALQEHIASLRNHIRLLGRKDYQQLPGLRSLDYVLMFIPVEPAFLLAIDRQPELITEALKNNIMLVSPTTLLVALRTIANLWRYEHQSRNAQQIADRASRLYDKMRLFVDDMSAMGQSLDKAQDNYRQAMKKLATGRGNLLVQAESFRSLGVEVKREINPDLVEQATAEEEEPRLHDAQASNEDSDLTAPDTPRGVAPRFSQQG
;
A
#
# COMPACT_ATOMS: atom_id res chain seq x y z
N MET A 1 77.76 -74.99 92.97
CA MET A 1 77.39 -74.31 91.72
C MET A 1 77.48 -72.82 91.99
N ASP A 2 78.42 -72.17 91.33
CA ASP A 2 78.87 -70.84 91.71
C ASP A 2 77.85 -69.78 91.32
N ILE A 3 77.46 -68.94 92.30
CA ILE A 3 76.51 -67.83 92.16
C ILE A 3 76.91 -66.88 91.02
N SER A 4 78.20 -66.82 90.68
CA SER A 4 78.74 -66.08 89.55
C SER A 4 78.15 -66.51 88.19
N ILE A 5 77.93 -67.81 87.96
CA ILE A 5 77.43 -68.32 86.66
C ILE A 5 75.98 -67.86 86.42
N ILE A 6 75.15 -67.84 87.48
CA ILE A 6 73.76 -67.38 87.40
C ILE A 6 73.71 -65.86 87.13
N ILE A 7 74.59 -65.09 87.78
CA ILE A 7 74.69 -63.64 87.54
C ILE A 7 75.10 -63.35 86.09
N TYR A 8 76.08 -64.07 85.54
CA TYR A 8 76.47 -63.89 84.13
C TYR A 8 75.36 -64.27 83.15
N ALA A 9 74.58 -65.32 83.43
CA ALA A 9 73.45 -65.72 82.59
C ALA A 9 72.30 -64.68 82.61
N VAL A 10 72.00 -64.10 83.78
CA VAL A 10 71.00 -63.03 83.90
C VAL A 10 71.45 -61.75 83.19
N VAL A 11 72.73 -61.39 83.31
CA VAL A 11 73.31 -60.24 82.58
C VAL A 11 73.28 -60.46 81.07
N ALA A 12 73.58 -61.68 80.60
CA ALA A 12 73.51 -62.02 79.18
C ALA A 12 72.07 -61.96 78.63
N LEU A 13 71.08 -62.46 79.39
CA LEU A 13 69.66 -62.37 79.04
C LEU A 13 69.17 -60.92 79.03
N ALA A 14 69.56 -60.11 80.02
CA ALA A 14 69.23 -58.68 80.06
C ALA A 14 69.84 -57.94 78.86
N ALA A 15 71.10 -58.22 78.51
CA ALA A 15 71.75 -57.64 77.33
C ALA A 15 71.06 -58.06 76.01
N MET A 16 70.63 -59.32 75.90
CA MET A 16 69.90 -59.82 74.72
C MET A 16 68.51 -59.20 74.61
N LEU A 17 67.81 -59.01 75.73
CA LEU A 17 66.48 -58.38 75.77
C LEU A 17 66.56 -56.88 75.48
N VAL A 18 67.58 -56.17 75.99
CA VAL A 18 67.87 -54.77 75.64
C VAL A 18 68.27 -54.64 74.17
N GLY A 19 69.09 -55.57 73.65
CA GLY A 19 69.45 -55.61 72.23
C GLY A 19 68.24 -55.85 71.32
N TRP A 20 67.34 -56.77 71.71
CA TRP A 20 66.09 -57.04 70.99
C TRP A 20 65.13 -55.84 71.03
N LEU A 21 64.95 -55.20 72.20
CA LEU A 21 64.15 -53.99 72.35
C LEU A 21 64.70 -52.81 71.53
N ALA A 22 66.03 -52.62 71.53
CA ALA A 22 66.67 -51.58 70.74
C ALA A 22 66.53 -51.85 69.23
N ALA A 23 66.62 -53.12 68.80
CA ALA A 23 66.41 -53.52 67.42
C ALA A 23 64.94 -53.37 67.00
N SER A 24 63.97 -53.77 67.86
CA SER A 24 62.55 -53.63 67.59
C SER A 24 62.12 -52.16 67.57
N TYR A 25 62.68 -51.33 68.45
CA TYR A 25 62.44 -49.88 68.46
C TYR A 25 62.99 -49.22 67.20
N ARG A 26 64.23 -49.56 66.78
CA ARG A 26 64.80 -49.10 65.51
C ARG A 26 63.98 -49.55 64.29
N HIS A 27 63.49 -50.79 64.28
CA HIS A 27 62.67 -51.30 63.19
C HIS A 27 61.30 -50.63 63.13
N ALA A 28 60.66 -50.42 64.29
CA ALA A 28 59.41 -49.65 64.39
C ALA A 28 59.60 -48.20 63.94
N GLN A 29 60.73 -47.59 64.27
CA GLN A 29 61.07 -46.23 63.82
C GLN A 29 61.28 -46.17 62.31
N GLN A 30 62.02 -47.12 61.72
CA GLN A 30 62.17 -47.22 60.26
C GLN A 30 60.83 -47.44 59.55
N GLN A 31 59.94 -48.27 60.09
CA GLN A 31 58.60 -48.46 59.53
C GLN A 31 57.74 -47.20 59.64
N ALA A 32 57.86 -46.44 60.74
CA ALA A 32 57.15 -45.18 60.92
C ALA A 32 57.66 -44.11 59.93
N ASP A 33 58.97 -44.02 59.72
CA ASP A 33 59.59 -43.10 58.77
C ASP A 33 59.18 -43.44 57.32
N LEU A 34 59.21 -44.72 56.94
CA LEU A 34 58.74 -45.17 55.62
C LEU A 34 57.24 -44.91 55.40
N LEU A 35 56.40 -45.08 56.43
CA LEU A 35 54.98 -44.77 56.35
C LEU A 35 54.71 -43.25 56.27
N ALA A 36 55.54 -42.44 56.92
CA ALA A 36 55.49 -40.98 56.80
C ALA A 36 55.86 -40.56 55.37
N GLU A 37 56.96 -41.09 54.82
CA GLU A 37 57.38 -40.82 53.44
C GLU A 37 56.33 -41.24 52.42
N GLN A 38 55.68 -42.40 52.59
CA GLN A 38 54.57 -42.82 51.73
C GLN A 38 53.35 -41.88 51.82
N ARG A 39 53.04 -41.36 53.01
CA ARG A 39 51.94 -40.41 53.20
C ARG A 39 52.25 -39.06 52.55
N ASP A 40 53.48 -38.59 52.66
CA ASP A 40 53.91 -37.34 52.05
C ASP A 40 53.86 -37.45 50.51
N ILE A 41 54.39 -38.54 49.94
CA ILE A 41 54.31 -38.82 48.50
C ILE A 41 52.84 -38.92 48.03
N PHE A 42 51.98 -39.59 48.80
CA PHE A 42 50.56 -39.68 48.47
C PHE A 42 49.88 -38.31 48.53
N GLY A 43 50.24 -37.48 49.51
CA GLY A 43 49.81 -36.09 49.63
C GLY A 43 50.18 -35.27 48.41
N GLU A 44 51.46 -35.28 48.01
CA GLU A 44 51.94 -34.60 46.80
C GLU A 44 51.25 -35.10 45.53
N LEU A 45 51.11 -36.42 45.38
CA LEU A 45 50.46 -37.02 44.21
C LEU A 45 48.98 -36.67 44.13
N SER A 46 48.29 -36.57 45.27
CA SER A 46 46.90 -36.12 45.34
C SER A 46 46.76 -34.63 44.97
N ALA A 47 47.68 -33.78 45.44
CA ALA A 47 47.71 -32.36 45.11
C ALA A 47 47.98 -32.13 43.61
N VAL A 48 48.93 -32.87 43.03
CA VAL A 48 49.23 -32.81 41.59
C VAL A 48 48.04 -33.32 40.77
N LYS A 49 47.38 -34.41 41.18
CA LYS A 49 46.16 -34.88 40.50
C LYS A 49 45.05 -33.84 40.53
N GLN A 50 44.85 -33.16 41.66
CA GLN A 50 43.86 -32.11 41.78
C GLN A 50 44.18 -30.90 40.90
N GLN A 51 45.45 -30.49 40.82
CA GLN A 51 45.89 -29.45 39.90
C GLN A 51 45.69 -29.85 38.43
N LEU A 52 45.93 -31.11 38.08
CA LEU A 52 45.71 -31.61 36.73
C LEU A 52 44.23 -31.56 36.34
N ALA A 53 43.35 -32.05 37.22
CA ALA A 53 41.90 -32.00 37.01
C ALA A 53 41.38 -30.56 36.88
N GLN A 54 41.94 -29.63 37.67
CA GLN A 54 41.62 -28.21 37.55
C GLN A 54 42.11 -27.63 36.22
N ASN A 55 43.30 -28.01 35.74
CA ASN A 55 43.82 -27.56 34.45
C ASN A 55 42.99 -28.09 33.27
N GLU A 56 42.55 -29.35 33.35
CA GLU A 56 41.64 -29.95 32.36
C GLU A 56 40.31 -29.19 32.31
N HIS A 57 39.71 -28.90 33.48
CA HIS A 57 38.48 -28.11 33.56
C HIS A 57 38.61 -26.74 32.88
N TRP A 58 39.68 -25.99 33.18
CA TRP A 58 39.92 -24.69 32.56
C TRP A 58 40.20 -24.78 31.05
N ARG A 59 40.82 -25.86 30.58
CA ARG A 59 41.04 -26.10 29.14
C ARG A 59 39.73 -26.35 28.42
N ASP A 60 38.85 -27.16 29.00
CA ASP A 60 37.53 -27.45 28.43
C ASP A 60 36.65 -26.20 28.38
N GLU A 61 36.66 -25.40 29.45
CA GLU A 61 35.95 -24.12 29.49
C GLU A 61 36.50 -23.13 28.45
N CYS A 62 37.83 -23.00 28.36
CA CYS A 62 38.47 -22.19 27.32
C CYS A 62 38.12 -22.67 25.90
N ALA A 63 38.02 -23.98 25.66
CA ALA A 63 37.61 -24.53 24.38
C ALA A 63 36.15 -24.18 24.05
N LEU A 64 35.26 -24.26 25.05
CA LEU A 64 33.84 -23.94 24.90
C LEU A 64 33.63 -22.45 24.61
N LEU A 65 34.26 -21.56 25.39
CA LEU A 65 34.22 -20.11 25.14
C LEU A 65 34.79 -19.74 23.77
N ASN A 66 35.85 -20.40 23.33
CA ASN A 66 36.45 -20.11 22.02
C ASN A 66 35.53 -20.57 20.87
N ASN A 67 34.78 -21.65 21.05
CA ASN A 67 33.76 -22.09 20.09
C ASN A 67 32.57 -21.12 20.05
N GLU A 68 32.08 -20.68 21.21
CA GLU A 68 31.01 -19.68 21.31
C GLU A 68 31.42 -18.36 20.63
N LEU A 69 32.64 -17.90 20.90
CA LEU A 69 33.20 -16.70 20.30
C LEU A 69 33.39 -16.82 18.77
N ARG A 70 33.69 -18.02 18.25
CA ARG A 70 33.66 -18.29 16.81
C ARG A 70 32.24 -18.21 16.24
N SER A 71 31.26 -18.84 16.89
CA SER A 71 29.87 -18.76 16.42
C SER A 71 29.32 -17.33 16.43
N LEU A 72 29.64 -16.54 17.46
CA LEU A 72 29.24 -15.13 17.55
C LEU A 72 29.90 -14.27 16.48
N ARG A 73 31.14 -14.59 16.09
CA ARG A 73 31.81 -13.92 14.97
C ARG A 73 31.16 -14.29 13.64
N GLU A 74 30.84 -15.56 13.42
CA GLU A 74 30.13 -16.00 12.22
C GLU A 74 28.75 -15.31 12.09
N ILE A 75 27.98 -15.28 13.18
CA ILE A 75 26.67 -14.58 13.24
C ILE A 75 26.83 -13.08 12.99
N ASN A 76 27.83 -12.42 13.58
CA ASN A 76 28.08 -11.00 13.29
C ASN A 76 28.46 -10.78 11.82
N THR A 77 29.31 -11.64 11.24
CA THR A 77 29.67 -11.49 9.83
C THR A 77 28.48 -11.72 8.89
N SER A 78 27.56 -12.63 9.22
CA SER A 78 26.33 -12.82 8.44
C SER A 78 25.39 -11.62 8.60
N LEU A 79 25.17 -11.13 9.82
CA LEU A 79 24.34 -9.94 10.08
C LEU A 79 24.89 -8.69 9.37
N GLU A 80 26.21 -8.50 9.33
CA GLU A 80 26.83 -7.42 8.57
C GLU A 80 26.61 -7.56 7.06
N ALA A 81 26.62 -8.79 6.53
CA ALA A 81 26.32 -9.05 5.12
C ALA A 81 24.85 -8.74 4.79
N ASP A 82 23.92 -9.20 5.63
CA ASP A 82 22.48 -8.93 5.48
C ASP A 82 22.18 -7.43 5.56
N LEU A 83 22.81 -6.72 6.50
CA LEU A 83 22.67 -5.26 6.62
C LEU A 83 23.17 -4.53 5.38
N ARG A 84 24.31 -4.96 4.81
CA ARG A 84 24.82 -4.40 3.55
C ARG A 84 23.84 -4.68 2.40
N GLU A 85 23.33 -5.90 2.29
CA GLU A 85 22.37 -6.27 1.24
C GLU A 85 21.10 -5.42 1.33
N VAL A 86 20.51 -5.30 2.52
CA VAL A 86 19.30 -4.49 2.75
C VAL A 86 19.57 -3.02 2.45
N SER A 87 20.72 -2.49 2.86
CA SER A 87 21.10 -1.09 2.59
C SER A 87 21.25 -0.84 1.09
N THR A 88 21.94 -1.72 0.36
CA THR A 88 22.10 -1.60 -1.10
C THR A 88 20.76 -1.73 -1.82
N ARG A 89 19.88 -2.63 -1.38
CA ARG A 89 18.54 -2.78 -1.94
C ARG A 89 17.70 -1.52 -1.70
N LEU A 90 17.78 -0.93 -0.51
CA LEU A 90 17.09 0.32 -0.19
C LEU A 90 17.57 1.47 -1.09
N GLU A 91 18.88 1.66 -1.21
CA GLU A 91 19.47 2.70 -2.06
C GLU A 91 19.08 2.52 -3.53
N SER A 92 19.15 1.28 -4.04
CA SER A 92 18.69 0.94 -5.39
C SER A 92 17.21 1.27 -5.61
N THR A 93 16.34 0.93 -4.64
CA THR A 93 14.91 1.27 -4.74
C THR A 93 14.65 2.78 -4.69
N GLN A 94 15.42 3.54 -3.91
CA GLN A 94 15.32 5.00 -3.88
C GLN A 94 15.74 5.60 -5.22
N LEU A 95 16.88 5.18 -5.78
CA LEU A 95 17.33 5.63 -7.10
C LEU A 95 16.31 5.30 -8.20
N HIS A 96 15.74 4.10 -8.20
CA HIS A 96 14.69 3.74 -9.16
C HIS A 96 13.41 4.56 -8.99
N ALA A 97 13.07 4.97 -7.77
CA ALA A 97 11.94 5.85 -7.52
C ALA A 97 12.21 7.27 -8.03
N GLU A 98 13.40 7.81 -7.77
CA GLU A 98 13.82 9.12 -8.29
C GLU A 98 13.86 9.15 -9.83
N ASP A 99 14.41 8.11 -10.47
CA ASP A 99 14.41 8.00 -11.93
C ASP A 99 13.00 7.92 -12.51
N LYS A 100 12.08 7.20 -11.85
CA LYS A 100 10.66 7.18 -12.24
C LYS A 100 10.02 8.57 -12.13
N ILE A 101 10.27 9.31 -11.06
CA ILE A 101 9.76 10.67 -10.88
C ILE A 101 10.31 11.57 -11.99
N ARG A 102 11.60 11.46 -12.31
CA ARG A 102 12.26 12.24 -13.35
C ARG A 102 11.72 11.90 -14.75
N GLN A 103 11.47 10.63 -15.04
CA GLN A 103 10.82 10.19 -16.28
C GLN A 103 9.39 10.72 -16.39
N MET A 104 8.63 10.71 -15.31
CA MET A 104 7.28 11.29 -15.28
C MET A 104 7.31 12.79 -15.55
N MET A 105 8.20 13.55 -14.89
CA MET A 105 8.38 14.99 -15.15
C MET A 105 8.78 15.28 -16.60
N ASN A 106 9.72 14.51 -17.16
CA ASN A 106 10.09 14.67 -18.57
C ASN A 106 8.93 14.32 -19.51
N SER A 107 8.11 13.32 -19.17
CA SER A 107 6.92 12.97 -19.94
C SER A 107 5.85 14.06 -19.87
N GLU A 108 5.69 14.72 -18.72
CA GLU A 108 4.79 15.86 -18.53
C GLU A 108 5.24 17.04 -19.38
N GLN A 109 6.53 17.40 -19.32
CA GLN A 109 7.07 18.49 -20.12
C GLN A 109 6.91 18.21 -21.63
N ARG A 110 7.21 16.99 -22.07
CA ARG A 110 7.03 16.57 -23.46
C ARG A 110 5.55 16.59 -23.88
N LEU A 111 4.63 16.16 -23.02
CA LEU A 111 3.20 16.26 -23.27
C LEU A 111 2.76 17.72 -23.36
N SER A 112 3.26 18.59 -22.49
CA SER A 112 2.98 20.03 -22.52
C SER A 112 3.49 20.68 -23.81
N GLU A 113 4.72 20.38 -24.24
CA GLU A 113 5.28 20.84 -25.51
C GLU A 113 4.52 20.30 -26.72
N GLN A 114 4.12 19.03 -26.70
CA GLN A 114 3.30 18.45 -27.76
C GLN A 114 1.91 19.08 -27.81
N PHE A 115 1.34 19.41 -26.65
CA PHE A 115 0.06 20.08 -26.54
C PHE A 115 0.13 21.52 -27.04
N GLU A 116 1.20 22.26 -26.70
CA GLU A 116 1.45 23.62 -27.19
C GLU A 116 1.69 23.63 -28.71
N ASN A 117 2.46 22.67 -29.22
CA ASN A 117 2.66 22.49 -30.66
C ASN A 117 1.35 22.12 -31.38
N LEU A 118 0.52 21.25 -30.79
CA LEU A 118 -0.77 20.87 -31.35
C LEU A 118 -1.74 22.06 -31.32
N ALA A 119 -1.76 22.83 -30.23
CA ALA A 119 -2.55 24.05 -30.10
C ALA A 119 -2.12 25.08 -31.14
N ASN A 120 -0.82 25.34 -31.32
CA ASN A 120 -0.29 26.22 -32.37
C ASN A 120 -0.66 25.72 -33.78
N ARG A 121 -0.58 24.40 -34.03
CA ARG A 121 -0.94 23.82 -35.32
C ARG A 121 -2.45 23.91 -35.60
N ILE A 122 -3.29 23.71 -34.59
CA ILE A 122 -4.75 23.92 -34.66
C ILE A 122 -5.05 25.41 -34.89
N PHE A 123 -4.31 26.31 -34.22
CA PHE A 123 -4.45 27.75 -34.38
C PHE A 123 -4.09 28.21 -35.80
N GLU A 124 -2.95 27.76 -36.35
CA GLU A 124 -2.54 28.05 -37.74
C GLU A 124 -3.51 27.47 -38.77
N HIS A 125 -3.98 26.24 -38.56
CA HIS A 125 -4.91 25.58 -39.46
C HIS A 125 -6.32 26.19 -39.39
N SER A 126 -6.71 26.75 -38.24
CA SER A 126 -7.94 27.53 -38.06
C SER A 126 -7.84 28.94 -38.66
N ASN A 127 -6.67 29.57 -38.62
CA ASN A 127 -6.43 30.91 -39.18
C ASN A 127 -6.45 30.92 -40.73
N ARG A 128 -6.14 29.78 -41.38
CA ARG A 128 -6.25 29.63 -42.85
C ARG A 128 -7.68 29.39 -43.36
N ARG A 129 -8.68 29.24 -42.49
CA ARG A 129 -10.05 28.89 -42.91
C ARG A 129 -11.18 29.69 -42.27
N VAL A 130 -10.94 30.71 -41.45
CA VAL A 130 -12.01 31.35 -40.68
C VAL A 130 -11.82 32.85 -40.54
N ASP A 131 -12.75 33.61 -41.15
CA ASP A 131 -12.88 35.07 -41.08
C ASP A 131 -13.08 35.60 -39.65
N GLU A 132 -12.72 36.88 -39.47
CA GLU A 132 -12.68 37.70 -38.25
C GLU A 132 -13.92 37.57 -37.33
N GLN A 133 -15.09 37.22 -37.87
CA GLN A 133 -16.36 37.12 -37.15
C GLN A 133 -16.44 35.90 -36.20
N ASN A 134 -15.63 34.85 -36.40
CA ASN A 134 -15.63 33.66 -35.54
C ASN A 134 -14.60 33.72 -34.38
N ARG A 135 -13.67 34.70 -34.38
CA ARG A 135 -12.70 34.89 -33.28
C ARG A 135 -13.40 35.24 -31.96
N GLN A 136 -14.47 36.03 -31.99
CA GLN A 136 -15.25 36.38 -30.79
C GLN A 136 -16.05 35.17 -30.26
N SER A 137 -16.60 34.34 -31.15
CA SER A 137 -17.36 33.13 -30.78
C SER A 137 -16.48 32.02 -30.21
N LEU A 138 -15.28 31.83 -30.75
CA LEU A 138 -14.32 30.83 -30.24
C LEU A 138 -13.68 31.25 -28.91
N HIS A 139 -13.48 32.54 -28.66
CA HIS A 139 -13.01 33.01 -27.35
C HIS A 139 -14.01 32.70 -26.22
N GLY A 140 -15.32 32.77 -26.50
CA GLY A 140 -16.37 32.39 -25.56
C GLY A 140 -16.46 30.88 -25.29
N LEU A 141 -16.07 30.04 -26.25
CA LEU A 141 -16.07 28.57 -26.12
C LEU A 141 -14.78 28.02 -25.50
N LEU A 142 -13.64 28.69 -25.69
CA LEU A 142 -12.34 28.25 -25.16
C LEU A 142 -12.08 28.73 -23.72
N THR A 143 -12.73 29.81 -23.28
CA THR A 143 -12.58 30.33 -21.92
C THR A 143 -13.05 29.32 -20.86
N PRO A 144 -14.24 28.68 -20.98
CA PRO A 144 -14.69 27.65 -20.05
C PRO A 144 -13.77 26.42 -20.01
N LEU A 145 -13.19 26.03 -21.16
CA LEU A 145 -12.27 24.90 -21.23
C LEU A 145 -10.95 25.22 -20.51
N ARG A 146 -10.43 26.44 -20.69
CA ARG A 146 -9.23 26.91 -19.98
C ARG A 146 -9.47 27.00 -18.47
N GLU A 147 -10.62 27.52 -18.05
CA GLU A 147 -11.01 27.58 -16.64
C GLU A 147 -11.19 26.19 -16.02
N GLN A 148 -11.76 25.23 -16.75
CA GLN A 148 -11.86 23.84 -16.29
C GLN A 148 -10.51 23.13 -16.23
N LEU A 149 -9.60 23.40 -17.17
CA LEU A 149 -8.23 22.86 -17.16
C LEU A 149 -7.39 23.45 -16.02
N ASP A 150 -7.52 24.75 -15.74
CA ASP A 150 -6.90 25.38 -14.57
C ASP A 150 -7.50 24.83 -13.26
N GLY A 151 -8.81 24.57 -13.24
CA GLY A 151 -9.50 23.90 -12.14
C GLY A 151 -8.97 22.48 -11.92
N PHE A 152 -8.81 21.70 -12.99
CA PHE A 152 -8.24 20.35 -12.94
C PHE A 152 -6.79 20.38 -12.46
N ARG A 153 -5.97 21.30 -12.98
CA ARG A 153 -4.56 21.46 -12.57
C ARG A 153 -4.45 21.79 -11.08
N ARG A 154 -5.27 22.72 -10.58
CA ARG A 154 -5.35 23.02 -9.14
C ARG A 154 -5.78 21.80 -8.35
N GLN A 155 -6.81 21.08 -8.78
CA GLN A 155 -7.35 19.94 -8.05
C GLN A 155 -6.37 18.76 -8.01
N VAL A 156 -5.59 18.54 -9.07
CA VAL A 156 -4.51 17.55 -9.10
C VAL A 156 -3.38 17.96 -8.15
N GLN A 157 -2.96 19.23 -8.19
CA GLN A 157 -1.91 19.76 -7.31
C GLN A 157 -2.33 19.75 -5.84
N GLU A 158 -3.60 20.01 -5.57
CA GLU A 158 -4.23 19.94 -4.26
C GLU A 158 -4.41 18.49 -3.80
N SER A 159 -4.69 17.54 -4.71
CA SER A 159 -4.72 16.10 -4.42
C SER A 159 -3.34 15.56 -4.04
N PHE A 160 -2.27 15.99 -4.70
CA PHE A 160 -0.90 15.63 -4.29
C PHE A 160 -0.50 16.28 -2.96
N GLY A 161 -0.93 17.52 -2.73
CA GLY A 161 -0.79 18.18 -1.43
C GLY A 161 -1.56 17.47 -0.31
N GLN A 162 -2.76 16.97 -0.61
CA GLN A 162 -3.54 16.12 0.29
C GLN A 162 -2.86 14.77 0.51
N GLU A 163 -2.31 14.12 -0.51
CA GLU A 163 -1.59 12.84 -0.36
C GLU A 163 -0.35 12.99 0.54
N ALA A 164 0.42 14.07 0.37
CA ALA A 164 1.55 14.39 1.23
C ALA A 164 1.12 14.67 2.68
N ARG A 165 0.01 15.41 2.87
CA ARG A 165 -0.60 15.60 4.19
C ARG A 165 -1.10 14.30 4.78
N GLU A 166 -1.78 13.45 4.01
CA GLU A 166 -2.24 12.14 4.46
C GLU A 166 -1.07 11.26 4.88
N ARG A 167 0.07 11.26 4.18
CA ARG A 167 1.29 10.54 4.60
C ARG A 167 1.86 11.11 5.90
N HIS A 168 1.85 12.43 6.08
CA HIS A 168 2.24 13.04 7.35
C HIS A 168 1.26 12.76 8.49
N THR A 169 -0.04 12.78 8.23
CA THR A 169 -1.09 12.34 9.16
C THR A 169 -0.86 10.87 9.51
N LEU A 170 -0.59 9.99 8.54
CA LEU A 170 -0.29 8.58 8.77
C LEU A 170 0.93 8.40 9.69
N ALA A 171 2.00 9.15 9.46
CA ALA A 171 3.19 9.13 10.32
C ALA A 171 2.87 9.63 11.74
N HIS A 172 2.04 10.67 11.87
CA HIS A 172 1.53 11.13 13.15
C HIS A 172 0.64 10.10 13.83
N GLU A 173 -0.22 9.43 13.07
CA GLU A 173 -1.10 8.35 13.52
C GLU A 173 -0.29 7.15 13.99
N ILE A 174 0.84 6.84 13.33
CA ILE A 174 1.78 5.78 13.74
C ILE A 174 2.49 6.17 15.03
N ARG A 175 2.91 7.43 15.20
CA ARG A 175 3.46 7.89 16.48
C ARG A 175 2.42 7.86 17.59
N ASN A 176 1.18 8.25 17.28
CA ASN A 176 0.06 8.12 18.20
C ASN A 176 -0.17 6.64 18.55
N LEU A 177 -0.10 5.71 17.58
CA LEU A 177 -0.14 4.28 17.87
C LEU A 177 0.99 3.84 18.80
N GLN A 178 2.23 4.29 18.58
CA GLN A 178 3.34 3.95 19.46
C GLN A 178 3.10 4.47 20.89
N GLN A 179 2.57 5.69 21.03
CA GLN A 179 2.27 6.29 22.32
C GLN A 179 1.09 5.60 23.02
N LEU A 180 0.03 5.28 22.27
CA LEU A 180 -1.16 4.58 22.76
C LEU A 180 -0.80 3.13 23.11
N ASN A 181 0.11 2.50 22.38
CA ASN A 181 0.69 1.20 22.71
C ASN A 181 1.52 1.27 24.00
N ALA A 182 2.39 2.26 24.16
CA ALA A 182 3.14 2.46 25.40
C ALA A 182 2.21 2.68 26.62
N GLN A 183 1.14 3.47 26.44
CA GLN A 183 0.12 3.68 27.47
C GLN A 183 -0.67 2.41 27.77
N MET A 184 -1.11 1.68 26.75
CA MET A 184 -1.83 0.41 26.91
C MET A 184 -0.97 -0.67 27.56
N ALA A 185 0.31 -0.77 27.24
CA ALA A 185 1.24 -1.69 27.89
C ALA A 185 1.38 -1.35 29.38
N GLN A 186 1.46 -0.06 29.71
CA GLN A 186 1.53 0.40 31.10
C GLN A 186 0.20 0.17 31.84
N GLU A 187 -0.94 0.42 31.20
CA GLU A 187 -2.27 0.13 31.73
C GLU A 187 -2.47 -1.36 31.95
N ALA A 188 -2.03 -2.22 31.02
CA ALA A 188 -2.10 -3.66 31.15
C ALA A 188 -1.28 -4.17 32.36
N VAL A 189 -0.08 -3.61 32.60
CA VAL A 189 0.76 -3.94 33.76
C VAL A 189 0.12 -3.46 35.08
N ASN A 190 -0.47 -2.27 35.08
CA ASN A 190 -1.18 -1.74 36.25
C ASN A 190 -2.47 -2.55 36.52
N LEU A 191 -3.09 -3.04 35.45
CA LEU A 191 -4.31 -3.83 35.52
C LEU A 191 -4.06 -5.26 36.01
N THR A 192 -2.99 -5.94 35.59
CA THR A 192 -2.63 -7.24 36.18
C THR A 192 -2.39 -7.15 37.67
N LYS A 193 -1.97 -5.98 38.17
CA LYS A 193 -1.86 -5.72 39.61
C LYS A 193 -3.21 -5.44 40.28
N ALA A 194 -4.19 -4.89 39.55
CA ALA A 194 -5.51 -4.49 40.06
C ALA A 194 -6.59 -5.58 39.95
N LEU A 195 -6.54 -6.46 38.94
CA LEU A 195 -7.52 -7.52 38.68
C LEU A 195 -7.15 -8.86 39.33
N LYS A 196 -6.67 -8.80 40.57
CA LYS A 196 -6.26 -10.00 41.31
C LYS A 196 -7.49 -10.85 41.65
N GLY A 197 -7.65 -12.01 40.98
CA GLY A 197 -8.53 -13.09 41.43
C GLY A 197 -10.01 -13.12 41.01
N ASP A 198 -10.50 -12.30 40.07
CA ASP A 198 -11.87 -12.42 39.54
C ASP A 198 -11.92 -12.63 38.01
N ASN A 199 -12.24 -13.87 37.59
CA ASN A 199 -12.33 -14.28 36.19
C ASN A 199 -13.36 -13.48 35.39
N LYS A 200 -14.41 -12.96 36.03
CA LYS A 200 -15.49 -12.22 35.36
C LYS A 200 -15.06 -10.80 35.00
N THR A 201 -14.29 -10.15 35.88
CA THR A 201 -13.75 -8.81 35.62
C THR A 201 -12.64 -8.84 34.57
N GLN A 202 -11.85 -9.91 34.51
CA GLN A 202 -10.84 -10.10 33.46
C GLN A 202 -11.47 -10.26 32.07
N GLY A 203 -12.55 -11.06 31.94
CA GLY A 203 -13.27 -11.21 30.67
C GLY A 203 -13.86 -9.88 30.18
N ASN A 204 -14.50 -9.14 31.08
CA ASN A 204 -15.06 -7.81 30.77
C ASN A 204 -13.97 -6.80 30.37
N TRP A 205 -12.78 -6.90 30.94
CA TRP A 205 -11.64 -6.08 30.54
C TRP A 205 -11.11 -6.41 29.15
N GLY A 206 -11.08 -7.69 28.78
CA GLY A 206 -10.73 -8.11 27.42
C GLY A 206 -11.65 -7.49 26.37
N GLU A 207 -12.96 -7.43 26.65
CA GLU A 207 -13.95 -6.79 25.79
C GLU A 207 -13.75 -5.27 25.68
N VAL A 208 -13.43 -4.59 26.78
CA VAL A 208 -13.13 -3.14 26.77
C VAL A 208 -11.88 -2.85 25.93
N VAL A 209 -10.81 -3.64 26.06
CA VAL A 209 -9.60 -3.46 25.25
C VAL A 209 -9.89 -3.72 23.78
N LEU A 210 -10.64 -4.77 23.46
CA LEU A 210 -11.05 -5.08 22.09
C LEU A 210 -11.84 -3.92 21.47
N THR A 211 -12.81 -3.36 22.22
CA THR A 211 -13.61 -2.22 21.78
C THR A 211 -12.74 -1.00 21.50
N ARG A 212 -11.81 -0.66 22.41
CA ARG A 212 -10.87 0.46 22.20
C ARG A 212 -10.00 0.26 20.95
N VAL A 213 -9.55 -0.96 20.69
CA VAL A 213 -8.74 -1.29 19.50
C VAL A 213 -9.56 -1.12 18.22
N LEU A 214 -10.84 -1.52 18.21
CA LEU A 214 -11.76 -1.33 17.08
C LEU A 214 -12.07 0.16 16.83
N GLU A 215 -12.26 0.96 17.88
CA GLU A 215 -12.43 2.41 17.76
C GLU A 215 -11.18 3.09 17.20
N ALA A 216 -10.00 2.70 17.70
CA ALA A 216 -8.71 3.25 17.26
C ALA A 216 -8.30 2.83 15.84
N SER A 217 -8.90 1.77 15.30
CA SER A 217 -8.60 1.29 13.95
C SER A 217 -9.27 2.12 12.85
N GLY A 218 -10.23 2.98 13.20
CA GLY A 218 -10.97 3.82 12.25
C GLY A 218 -12.09 3.08 11.52
N LEU A 219 -12.48 1.89 11.98
CA LEU A 219 -13.64 1.16 11.48
C LEU A 219 -14.91 1.69 12.16
N ARG A 220 -16.07 1.65 11.49
CA ARG A 220 -17.34 2.12 12.06
C ARG A 220 -18.22 0.94 12.44
N GLU A 221 -18.77 1.03 13.66
CA GLU A 221 -19.73 0.04 14.15
C GLU A 221 -21.00 0.04 13.29
N GLY A 222 -21.53 -1.15 13.02
CA GLY A 222 -22.70 -1.37 12.17
C GLY A 222 -22.42 -1.39 10.66
N TYR A 223 -21.27 -0.86 10.23
CA TYR A 223 -20.85 -0.84 8.82
C TYR A 223 -19.69 -1.81 8.58
N GLU A 224 -18.50 -1.47 9.08
CA GLU A 224 -17.30 -2.28 8.87
C GLU A 224 -17.09 -3.32 9.98
N TYR A 225 -17.72 -3.18 11.15
CA TYR A 225 -17.73 -4.25 12.15
C TYR A 225 -19.03 -4.31 12.95
N GLN A 226 -19.30 -5.47 13.54
CA GLN A 226 -20.48 -5.74 14.36
C GLN A 226 -20.05 -6.53 15.61
N THR A 227 -20.61 -6.15 16.76
CA THR A 227 -20.36 -6.78 18.06
C THR A 227 -21.49 -7.77 18.40
N GLN A 228 -21.17 -8.88 19.08
CA GLN A 228 -22.13 -9.78 19.74
C GLN A 228 -23.27 -10.35 18.86
N VAL A 229 -23.01 -10.59 17.57
CA VAL A 229 -24.02 -11.14 16.65
C VAL A 229 -24.34 -12.58 17.04
N SER A 230 -25.56 -12.84 17.53
CA SER A 230 -26.03 -14.20 17.79
C SER A 230 -26.51 -14.82 16.49
N ILE A 231 -25.78 -15.83 15.99
CA ILE A 231 -26.16 -16.55 14.77
C ILE A 231 -26.70 -17.93 15.18
N GLU A 232 -27.93 -18.23 14.77
CA GLU A 232 -28.50 -19.57 14.92
C GLU A 232 -28.05 -20.44 13.74
N THR A 233 -27.26 -21.46 14.03
CA THR A 233 -26.87 -22.47 13.03
C THR A 233 -28.02 -23.46 12.81
N GLU A 234 -28.08 -24.09 11.62
CA GLU A 234 -29.07 -25.13 11.27
C GLU A 234 -29.12 -26.29 12.30
N ALA A 235 -28.02 -26.51 13.04
CA ALA A 235 -27.92 -27.52 14.11
C ALA A 235 -28.44 -27.08 15.49
N ARG A 236 -29.14 -25.93 15.62
CA ARG A 236 -29.61 -25.33 16.91
C ARG A 236 -28.52 -25.04 17.95
N ALA A 237 -27.24 -25.12 17.59
CA ALA A 237 -26.15 -24.66 18.45
C ALA A 237 -26.00 -23.15 18.27
N ARG A 238 -26.22 -22.39 19.34
CA ARG A 238 -26.02 -20.93 19.34
C ARG A 238 -24.53 -20.64 19.32
N MET A 239 -24.02 -20.09 18.21
CA MET A 239 -22.66 -19.62 18.10
C MET A 239 -22.66 -18.09 18.13
N GLN A 240 -21.88 -17.53 19.04
CA GLN A 240 -21.80 -16.09 19.25
C GLN A 240 -20.33 -15.69 19.17
N PRO A 241 -19.85 -15.27 17.98
CA PRO A 241 -18.56 -14.61 17.89
C PRO A 241 -18.61 -13.27 18.64
N ASP A 242 -17.49 -12.87 19.23
CA ASP A 242 -17.43 -11.61 19.98
C ASP A 242 -17.54 -10.41 19.03
N VAL A 243 -16.78 -10.45 17.92
CA VAL A 243 -16.81 -9.40 16.89
C VAL A 243 -16.67 -9.99 15.48
N ILE A 244 -17.40 -9.40 14.53
CA ILE A 244 -17.32 -9.71 13.09
C ILE A 244 -16.90 -8.43 12.36
N VAL A 245 -15.79 -8.49 11.64
CA VAL A 245 -15.28 -7.41 10.80
C VAL A 245 -15.57 -7.72 9.34
N ARG A 246 -16.22 -6.78 8.65
CA ARG A 246 -16.55 -6.85 7.22
C ARG A 246 -15.37 -6.34 6.40
N LEU A 247 -15.01 -7.09 5.35
CA LEU A 247 -13.99 -6.73 4.38
C LEU A 247 -14.63 -6.33 3.05
N PRO A 248 -13.90 -5.57 2.22
CA PRO A 248 -14.25 -5.36 0.82
C PRO A 248 -14.50 -6.68 0.08
N GLN A 249 -15.33 -6.64 -0.96
CA GLN A 249 -15.79 -7.81 -1.71
C GLN A 249 -16.74 -8.74 -0.91
N GLY A 250 -17.21 -8.27 0.25
CA GLY A 250 -18.18 -8.99 1.06
C GLY A 250 -17.58 -10.23 1.71
N LYS A 251 -16.33 -10.18 2.14
CA LYS A 251 -15.71 -11.19 3.00
C LYS A 251 -15.80 -10.79 4.47
N ASP A 252 -15.66 -11.74 5.38
CA ASP A 252 -15.76 -11.49 6.81
C ASP A 252 -14.55 -12.04 7.60
N VAL A 253 -14.16 -11.38 8.67
CA VAL A 253 -13.17 -11.86 9.65
C VAL A 253 -13.83 -11.89 11.02
N VAL A 254 -13.68 -13.01 11.71
CA VAL A 254 -14.22 -13.21 13.05
C VAL A 254 -13.11 -13.01 14.07
N ILE A 255 -13.43 -12.32 15.18
CA ILE A 255 -12.54 -12.13 16.33
C ILE A 255 -13.20 -12.79 17.55
N ASP A 256 -12.44 -13.63 18.27
CA ASP A 256 -12.82 -14.29 19.52
C ASP A 256 -11.79 -13.91 20.61
N ALA A 257 -12.25 -13.35 21.73
CA ALA A 257 -11.45 -12.72 22.77
C ALA A 257 -11.44 -13.47 24.11
N LYS A 258 -11.94 -14.72 24.14
CA LYS A 258 -12.29 -15.42 25.38
C LYS A 258 -11.10 -16.14 26.05
N MET A 259 -10.01 -15.44 26.34
CA MET A 259 -8.82 -16.02 26.97
C MET A 259 -8.73 -15.73 28.48
N THR A 260 -8.47 -16.76 29.29
CA THR A 260 -8.28 -16.65 30.75
C THR A 260 -6.80 -16.42 31.11
N LEU A 261 -6.49 -15.34 31.83
CA LEU A 261 -5.11 -14.91 32.13
C LEU A 261 -4.59 -15.32 33.52
N VAL A 262 -5.31 -16.18 34.23
CA VAL A 262 -5.01 -16.59 35.63
C VAL A 262 -3.60 -17.21 35.78
N ALA A 263 -3.14 -17.96 34.79
CA ALA A 263 -1.80 -18.54 34.81
C ALA A 263 -0.70 -17.49 34.61
N TYR A 264 -0.91 -16.53 33.70
CA TYR A 264 0.00 -15.40 33.52
C TYR A 264 0.09 -14.50 34.76
N GLU A 265 -1.04 -14.26 35.43
CA GLU A 265 -1.07 -13.50 36.69
C GLU A 265 -0.23 -14.19 37.78
N ARG A 266 -0.35 -15.51 37.91
CA ARG A 266 0.49 -16.30 38.85
C ARG A 266 1.96 -16.25 38.47
N TYR A 267 2.28 -16.35 37.19
CA TYR A 267 3.66 -16.20 36.69
C TYR A 267 4.26 -14.84 37.09
N PHE A 268 3.52 -13.76 36.86
CA PHE A 268 3.99 -12.40 37.14
C PHE A 268 4.17 -12.13 38.64
N ASN A 269 3.29 -12.69 39.46
CA ASN A 269 3.33 -12.51 40.92
C ASN A 269 4.17 -13.57 41.66
N ALA A 270 4.80 -14.52 40.95
CA ALA A 270 5.60 -15.57 41.58
C ALA A 270 6.95 -15.01 42.08
N GLU A 271 7.22 -15.24 43.37
CA GLU A 271 8.50 -14.91 44.01
C GLU A 271 9.52 -16.05 43.84
N ASP A 272 9.04 -17.30 43.80
CA ASP A 272 9.84 -18.51 43.61
C ASP A 272 9.90 -18.91 42.12
N ASP A 273 11.11 -19.23 41.64
CA ASP A 273 11.37 -19.68 40.27
C ASP A 273 10.64 -20.97 39.92
N TYR A 274 10.45 -21.88 40.89
CA TYR A 274 9.70 -23.11 40.65
C TYR A 274 8.22 -22.83 40.34
N VAL A 275 7.61 -21.94 41.13
CA VAL A 275 6.22 -21.50 40.93
C VAL A 275 6.08 -20.71 39.64
N ARG A 276 7.08 -19.89 39.32
CA ARG A 276 7.17 -19.10 38.08
C ARG A 276 7.13 -20.01 36.86
N GLU A 277 8.01 -21.02 36.80
CA GLU A 277 8.06 -21.93 35.65
C GLU A 277 6.80 -22.79 35.53
N ALA A 278 6.24 -23.29 36.64
CA ALA A 278 4.98 -24.03 36.62
C ALA A 278 3.81 -23.20 36.05
N ALA A 279 3.70 -21.93 36.47
CA ALA A 279 2.68 -21.01 35.98
C ALA A 279 2.85 -20.65 34.50
N LEU A 280 4.09 -20.55 34.02
CA LEU A 280 4.40 -20.35 32.59
C LEU A 280 3.90 -21.53 31.75
N GLN A 281 4.21 -22.75 32.15
CA GLN A 281 3.76 -23.96 31.44
C GLN A 281 2.23 -24.06 31.41
N GLU A 282 1.57 -23.69 32.51
CA GLU A 282 0.11 -23.65 32.57
C GLU A 282 -0.50 -22.60 31.63
N HIS A 283 0.13 -21.42 31.51
CA HIS A 283 -0.28 -20.36 30.57
C HIS A 283 -0.19 -20.83 29.11
N ILE A 284 0.93 -21.44 28.74
CA ILE A 284 1.15 -22.02 27.41
C ILE A 284 0.13 -23.13 27.11
N ALA A 285 -0.11 -24.03 28.07
CA ALA A 285 -1.09 -25.10 27.93
C ALA A 285 -2.52 -24.54 27.76
N SER A 286 -2.88 -23.49 28.49
CA SER A 286 -4.17 -22.81 28.37
C SER A 286 -4.36 -22.19 26.98
N LEU A 287 -3.34 -21.51 26.44
CA LEU A 287 -3.37 -20.96 25.08
C LEU A 287 -3.56 -22.06 24.03
N ARG A 288 -2.79 -23.14 24.12
CA ARG A 288 -2.92 -24.29 23.21
C ARG A 288 -4.31 -24.93 23.27
N ASN A 289 -4.88 -25.06 24.46
CA ASN A 289 -6.24 -25.58 24.63
C ASN A 289 -7.28 -24.65 23.99
N HIS A 290 -7.13 -23.32 24.11
CA HIS A 290 -8.01 -22.37 23.43
C HIS A 290 -7.89 -22.45 21.91
N ILE A 291 -6.68 -22.56 21.35
CA ILE A 291 -6.46 -22.78 19.92
C ILE A 291 -7.24 -24.02 19.45
N ARG A 292 -7.13 -25.15 20.19
CA ARG A 292 -7.83 -26.39 19.85
C ARG A 292 -9.35 -26.28 19.98
N LEU A 293 -9.85 -25.59 21.01
CA LEU A 293 -11.28 -25.37 21.22
C LEU A 293 -11.87 -24.48 20.14
N LEU A 294 -11.16 -23.42 19.76
CA LEU A 294 -11.57 -22.48 18.73
C LEU A 294 -11.53 -23.12 17.34
N GLY A 295 -10.52 -23.94 17.06
CA GLY A 295 -10.40 -24.66 15.78
C GLY A 295 -11.50 -25.70 15.55
N ARG A 296 -12.21 -26.11 16.62
CA ARG A 296 -13.41 -26.97 16.52
C ARG A 296 -14.69 -26.18 16.26
N LYS A 297 -14.68 -24.86 16.43
CA LYS A 297 -15.83 -24.01 16.12
C LYS A 297 -15.76 -23.64 14.65
N ASP A 298 -16.59 -24.29 13.84
CA ASP A 298 -16.68 -24.05 12.39
C ASP A 298 -17.41 -22.73 12.07
N TYR A 299 -16.85 -21.58 12.48
CA TYR A 299 -17.38 -20.25 12.11
C TYR A 299 -17.43 -20.05 10.59
N GLN A 300 -16.63 -20.81 9.84
CA GLN A 300 -16.59 -20.83 8.38
C GLN A 300 -17.91 -21.35 7.74
N GLN A 301 -18.70 -22.13 8.47
CA GLN A 301 -19.94 -22.74 7.98
C GLN A 301 -21.19 -21.95 8.37
N LEU A 302 -21.04 -20.80 9.03
CA LEU A 302 -22.18 -20.01 9.50
C LEU A 302 -22.93 -19.38 8.30
N PRO A 303 -24.26 -19.60 8.19
CA PRO A 303 -25.04 -19.08 7.08
C PRO A 303 -25.05 -17.54 7.09
N GLY A 304 -24.70 -16.93 5.96
CA GLY A 304 -24.63 -15.47 5.79
C GLY A 304 -23.27 -14.83 6.10
N LEU A 305 -22.29 -15.61 6.56
CA LEU A 305 -20.89 -15.21 6.63
C LEU A 305 -20.14 -15.69 5.38
N ARG A 306 -19.38 -14.80 4.76
CA ARG A 306 -18.44 -15.13 3.68
C ARG A 306 -17.04 -15.02 4.25
N SER A 307 -16.76 -15.81 5.29
CA SER A 307 -15.54 -15.61 6.07
C SER A 307 -14.28 -15.92 5.25
N LEU A 308 -13.18 -15.23 5.58
CA LEU A 308 -11.84 -15.69 5.23
C LEU A 308 -11.54 -17.03 5.92
N ASP A 309 -10.54 -17.75 5.42
CA ASP A 309 -10.14 -19.06 5.94
C ASP A 309 -9.52 -19.00 7.36
N TYR A 310 -9.58 -17.88 8.08
CA TYR A 310 -8.96 -17.73 9.40
C TYR A 310 -9.79 -16.90 10.40
N VAL A 311 -9.69 -17.29 11.68
CA VAL A 311 -10.27 -16.59 12.85
C VAL A 311 -9.15 -15.89 13.62
N LEU A 312 -9.41 -14.66 14.08
CA LEU A 312 -8.47 -13.93 14.93
C LEU A 312 -8.74 -14.29 16.40
N MET A 313 -7.76 -14.91 17.06
CA MET A 313 -7.80 -15.17 18.50
C MET A 313 -7.11 -14.01 19.23
N PHE A 314 -7.89 -13.22 19.96
CA PHE A 314 -7.41 -12.02 20.64
C PHE A 314 -6.93 -12.31 22.06
N ILE A 315 -5.70 -11.90 22.35
CA ILE A 315 -5.08 -11.97 23.68
C ILE A 315 -4.96 -10.55 24.22
N PRO A 316 -5.74 -10.16 25.25
CA PRO A 316 -5.87 -8.75 25.64
C PRO A 316 -4.63 -8.18 26.35
N VAL A 317 -3.71 -9.03 26.81
CA VAL A 317 -2.48 -8.63 27.51
C VAL A 317 -1.27 -8.96 26.65
N GLU A 318 -0.70 -7.94 26.02
CA GLU A 318 0.45 -8.05 25.11
C GLU A 318 1.66 -8.76 25.76
N PRO A 319 2.10 -8.43 27.00
CA PRO A 319 3.23 -9.14 27.61
C PRO A 319 2.97 -10.65 27.82
N ALA A 320 1.72 -11.04 28.05
CA ALA A 320 1.34 -12.44 28.20
C ALA A 320 1.43 -13.20 26.86
N PHE A 321 1.10 -12.52 25.76
CA PHE A 321 1.30 -13.04 24.40
C PHE A 321 2.79 -13.18 24.08
N LEU A 322 3.58 -12.13 24.27
CA LEU A 322 5.02 -12.14 23.98
C LEU A 322 5.75 -13.21 24.78
N LEU A 323 5.45 -13.35 26.07
CA LEU A 323 6.03 -14.39 26.92
C LEU A 323 5.75 -15.80 26.39
N ALA A 324 4.52 -16.06 25.93
CA ALA A 324 4.16 -17.38 25.40
C ALA A 324 4.88 -17.68 24.08
N ILE A 325 5.02 -16.70 23.19
CA ILE A 325 5.70 -16.87 21.90
C ILE A 325 7.22 -16.98 22.07
N ASP A 326 7.81 -16.20 22.96
CA ASP A 326 9.25 -16.27 23.28
C ASP A 326 9.66 -17.67 23.76
N ARG A 327 8.80 -18.27 24.59
CA ARG A 327 9.04 -19.59 25.19
C ARG A 327 8.63 -20.75 24.30
N GLN A 328 7.57 -20.58 23.52
CA GLN A 328 7.10 -21.60 22.59
C GLN A 328 6.68 -20.99 21.23
N PRO A 329 7.64 -20.76 20.31
CA PRO A 329 7.35 -20.20 19.00
C PRO A 329 6.43 -21.09 18.13
N GLU A 330 6.40 -22.41 18.40
CA GLU A 330 5.56 -23.35 17.67
C GLU A 330 4.06 -23.03 17.80
N LEU A 331 3.63 -22.32 18.85
CA LEU A 331 2.23 -21.93 19.04
C LEU A 331 1.66 -21.16 17.85
N ILE A 332 2.47 -20.32 17.19
CA ILE A 332 2.05 -19.57 15.99
C ILE A 332 1.74 -20.55 14.86
N THR A 333 2.64 -21.52 14.64
CA THR A 333 2.48 -22.51 13.57
C THR A 333 1.33 -23.46 13.86
N GLU A 334 1.14 -23.87 15.13
CA GLU A 334 -0.01 -24.66 15.56
C GLU A 334 -1.34 -23.92 15.35
N ALA A 335 -1.40 -22.63 15.69
CA ALA A 335 -2.59 -21.80 15.47
C ALA A 335 -2.93 -21.70 13.97
N LEU A 336 -1.93 -21.39 13.13
CA LEU A 336 -2.13 -21.26 11.68
C LEU A 336 -2.61 -22.55 11.04
N LYS A 337 -2.11 -23.72 11.47
CA LYS A 337 -2.60 -25.04 11.00
C LYS A 337 -4.07 -25.29 11.34
N ASN A 338 -4.57 -24.66 12.40
CA ASN A 338 -5.97 -24.72 12.81
C ASN A 338 -6.77 -23.52 12.29
N ASN A 339 -6.27 -22.80 11.27
CA ASN A 339 -6.94 -21.62 10.70
C ASN A 339 -7.19 -20.52 11.73
N ILE A 340 -6.26 -20.35 12.69
CA ILE A 340 -6.33 -19.34 13.73
C ILE A 340 -5.09 -18.45 13.66
N MET A 341 -5.30 -17.15 13.71
CA MET A 341 -4.23 -16.17 13.82
C MET A 341 -4.26 -15.57 15.22
N LEU A 342 -3.19 -15.79 15.98
CA LEU A 342 -3.01 -15.19 17.29
C LEU A 342 -2.75 -13.70 17.11
N VAL A 343 -3.53 -12.87 17.80
CA VAL A 343 -3.39 -11.42 17.76
C VAL A 343 -3.41 -10.84 19.17
N SER A 344 -2.54 -9.88 19.37
CA SER A 344 -2.44 -9.00 20.53
C SER A 344 -3.06 -7.63 20.18
N PRO A 345 -3.23 -6.71 21.15
CA PRO A 345 -3.83 -5.41 20.86
C PRO A 345 -3.08 -4.62 19.79
N THR A 346 -1.75 -4.70 19.77
CA THR A 346 -0.93 -4.03 18.75
C THR A 346 -1.15 -4.63 17.36
N THR A 347 -1.06 -5.95 17.27
CA THR A 347 -1.13 -6.66 15.97
C THR A 347 -2.55 -6.65 15.40
N LEU A 348 -3.57 -6.73 16.27
CA LEU A 348 -4.97 -6.55 15.88
C LEU A 348 -5.20 -5.14 15.31
N LEU A 349 -4.71 -4.09 15.99
CA LEU A 349 -4.86 -2.72 15.52
C LEU A 349 -4.25 -2.50 14.14
N VAL A 350 -3.06 -3.06 13.90
CA VAL A 350 -2.42 -3.05 12.57
C VAL A 350 -3.27 -3.78 11.54
N ALA A 351 -3.76 -4.98 11.86
CA ALA A 351 -4.62 -5.74 10.95
C ALA A 351 -5.91 -4.98 10.60
N LEU A 352 -6.59 -4.41 11.60
CA LEU A 352 -7.81 -3.63 11.40
C LEU A 352 -7.57 -2.34 10.62
N ARG A 353 -6.45 -1.63 10.85
CA ARG A 353 -6.08 -0.46 10.02
C ARG A 353 -5.78 -0.84 8.59
N THR A 354 -5.15 -1.98 8.35
CA THR A 354 -4.98 -2.51 6.99
C THR A 354 -6.34 -2.76 6.34
N ILE A 355 -7.31 -3.33 7.07
CA ILE A 355 -8.69 -3.51 6.58
C ILE A 355 -9.36 -2.16 6.30
N ALA A 356 -9.21 -1.16 7.19
CA ALA A 356 -9.75 0.18 7.00
C ALA A 356 -9.16 0.85 5.73
N ASN A 357 -7.85 0.71 5.52
CA ASN A 357 -7.20 1.20 4.31
C ASN A 357 -7.68 0.49 3.04
N LEU A 358 -7.98 -0.81 3.13
CA LEU A 358 -8.54 -1.58 2.02
C LEU A 358 -9.94 -1.07 1.65
N TRP A 359 -10.77 -0.73 2.64
CA TRP A 359 -12.06 -0.07 2.41
C TRP A 359 -11.92 1.29 1.73
N ARG A 360 -10.96 2.11 2.15
CA ARG A 360 -10.68 3.40 1.53
C ARG A 360 -10.33 3.24 0.04
N TYR A 361 -9.48 2.26 -0.26
CA TYR A 361 -9.09 1.94 -1.64
C TYR A 361 -10.30 1.46 -2.48
N GLU A 362 -11.12 0.56 -1.94
CA GLU A 362 -12.33 0.06 -2.61
C GLU A 362 -13.32 1.21 -2.91
N HIS A 363 -13.55 2.11 -1.95
CA HIS A 363 -14.41 3.28 -2.16
C HIS A 363 -13.86 4.22 -3.24
N GLN A 364 -12.54 4.45 -3.26
CA GLN A 364 -11.90 5.28 -4.28
C GLN A 364 -12.03 4.64 -5.67
N SER A 365 -11.81 3.32 -5.79
CA SER A 365 -11.97 2.57 -7.02
C SER A 365 -13.40 2.66 -7.57
N ARG A 366 -14.41 2.42 -6.71
CA ARG A 366 -15.83 2.55 -7.09
C ARG A 366 -16.19 3.97 -7.53
N ASN A 367 -15.68 4.99 -6.85
CA ASN A 367 -15.92 6.39 -7.22
C ASN A 367 -15.25 6.73 -8.56
N ALA A 368 -14.01 6.28 -8.78
CA ALA A 368 -13.31 6.49 -10.05
C ALA A 368 -14.06 5.85 -11.23
N GLN A 369 -14.61 4.65 -11.03
CA GLN A 369 -15.42 3.99 -12.05
C GLN A 369 -16.71 4.76 -12.37
N GLN A 370 -17.40 5.27 -11.34
CA GLN A 370 -18.57 6.13 -11.55
C GLN A 370 -18.22 7.44 -12.27
N ILE A 371 -17.05 8.02 -11.98
CA ILE A 371 -16.56 9.22 -12.67
C ILE A 371 -16.28 8.91 -14.14
N ALA A 372 -15.60 7.78 -14.44
CA ALA A 372 -15.33 7.36 -15.81
C ALA A 372 -16.62 7.13 -16.60
N ASP A 373 -17.61 6.46 -16.02
CA ASP A 373 -18.92 6.23 -16.64
C ASP A 373 -19.64 7.56 -16.94
N ARG A 374 -19.61 8.51 -16.00
CA ARG A 374 -20.20 9.84 -16.20
C ARG A 374 -19.44 10.65 -17.25
N ALA A 375 -18.11 10.59 -17.26
CA ALA A 375 -17.27 11.27 -18.24
C ALA A 375 -17.52 10.73 -19.66
N SER A 376 -17.66 9.41 -19.81
CA SER A 376 -18.01 8.78 -21.10
C SER A 376 -19.36 9.28 -21.61
N ARG A 377 -20.40 9.29 -20.76
CA ARG A 377 -21.73 9.81 -21.15
C ARG A 377 -21.69 11.30 -21.50
N LEU A 378 -20.87 12.09 -20.81
CA LEU A 378 -20.70 13.51 -21.11
C LEU A 378 -20.03 13.70 -22.47
N TYR A 379 -18.97 12.94 -22.76
CA TYR A 379 -18.28 12.97 -24.05
C TYR A 379 -19.25 12.62 -25.20
N ASP A 380 -20.05 11.57 -25.05
CA ASP A 380 -21.04 11.17 -26.05
C ASP A 380 -22.07 12.27 -26.30
N LYS A 381 -22.57 12.93 -25.25
CA LYS A 381 -23.49 14.07 -25.39
C LYS A 381 -22.84 15.26 -26.09
N MET A 382 -21.57 15.56 -25.77
CA MET A 382 -20.85 16.63 -26.47
C MET A 382 -20.66 16.30 -27.94
N ARG A 383 -20.33 15.05 -28.27
CA ARG A 383 -20.21 14.58 -29.65
C ARG A 383 -21.51 14.79 -30.43
N LEU A 384 -22.64 14.33 -29.87
CA LEU A 384 -23.96 14.52 -30.48
C LEU A 384 -24.30 16.01 -30.67
N PHE A 385 -24.00 16.84 -29.67
CA PHE A 385 -24.22 18.28 -29.78
C PHE A 385 -23.37 18.94 -30.88
N VAL A 386 -22.11 18.52 -31.05
CA VAL A 386 -21.24 18.99 -32.13
C VAL A 386 -21.77 18.55 -33.50
N ASP A 387 -22.29 17.33 -33.61
CA ASP A 387 -22.94 16.82 -34.83
C ASP A 387 -24.19 17.67 -35.17
N ASP A 388 -25.04 17.95 -34.18
CA ASP A 388 -26.24 18.80 -34.33
C ASP A 388 -25.90 20.22 -34.78
N MET A 389 -24.88 20.84 -34.15
CA MET A 389 -24.41 22.18 -34.53
C MET A 389 -23.81 22.20 -35.94
N SER A 390 -23.11 21.15 -36.34
CA SER A 390 -22.58 21.01 -37.71
C SER A 390 -23.71 20.89 -38.73
N ALA A 391 -24.74 20.10 -38.43
CA ALA A 391 -25.93 19.98 -39.28
C ALA A 391 -26.72 21.30 -39.38
N MET A 392 -26.79 22.05 -38.28
CA MET A 392 -27.39 23.39 -38.26
C MET A 392 -26.62 24.37 -39.15
N GLY A 393 -25.28 24.37 -39.09
CA GLY A 393 -24.44 25.17 -39.98
C GLY A 393 -24.74 24.90 -41.46
N GLN A 394 -24.79 23.63 -41.87
CA GLN A 394 -25.16 23.24 -43.24
C GLN A 394 -26.57 23.70 -43.64
N SER A 395 -27.50 23.71 -42.68
CA SER A 395 -28.88 24.16 -42.93
C SER A 395 -28.96 25.68 -43.12
N LEU A 396 -28.15 26.44 -42.37
CA LEU A 396 -28.01 27.89 -42.54
C LEU A 396 -27.39 28.23 -43.90
N ASP A 397 -26.35 27.51 -44.32
CA ASP A 397 -25.73 27.69 -45.64
C ASP A 397 -26.77 27.48 -46.76
N LYS A 398 -27.56 26.39 -46.67
CA LYS A 398 -28.66 26.12 -47.61
C LYS A 398 -29.75 27.19 -47.57
N ALA A 399 -30.12 27.67 -46.39
CA ALA A 399 -31.10 28.74 -46.25
C ALA A 399 -30.60 30.03 -46.91
N GLN A 400 -29.32 30.35 -46.72
CA GLN A 400 -28.67 31.50 -47.35
C GLN A 400 -28.63 31.35 -48.87
N ASP A 401 -28.32 30.16 -49.40
CA ASP A 401 -28.36 29.90 -50.84
C ASP A 401 -29.77 30.02 -51.43
N ASN A 402 -30.78 29.47 -50.75
CA ASN A 402 -32.18 29.61 -51.15
C ASN A 402 -32.63 31.07 -51.14
N TYR A 403 -32.24 31.83 -50.12
CA TYR A 403 -32.48 33.27 -50.05
C TYR A 403 -31.83 34.00 -51.23
N ARG A 404 -30.55 33.74 -51.52
CA ARG A 404 -29.85 34.31 -52.68
C ARG A 404 -30.56 33.95 -54.00
N GLN A 405 -31.02 32.71 -54.16
CA GLN A 405 -31.76 32.30 -55.37
C GLN A 405 -33.12 33.00 -55.49
N ALA A 406 -33.85 33.17 -54.38
CA ALA A 406 -35.10 33.92 -54.37
C ALA A 406 -34.87 35.39 -54.74
N MET A 407 -33.81 36.00 -54.21
CA MET A 407 -33.45 37.39 -54.53
C MET A 407 -33.02 37.56 -55.99
N LYS A 408 -32.32 36.58 -56.58
CA LYS A 408 -32.06 36.55 -58.02
C LYS A 408 -33.34 36.52 -58.85
N LYS A 409 -34.33 35.70 -58.47
CA LYS A 409 -35.62 35.68 -59.20
C LYS A 409 -36.41 36.97 -59.02
N LEU A 410 -36.30 37.59 -57.84
CA LEU A 410 -37.06 38.78 -57.50
C LEU A 410 -36.48 40.05 -58.14
N ALA A 411 -35.17 40.28 -58.00
CA ALA A 411 -34.55 41.57 -58.26
C ALA A 411 -33.21 41.52 -59.01
N THR A 412 -32.33 40.53 -58.78
CA THR A 412 -30.92 40.63 -59.24
C THR A 412 -30.55 39.70 -60.41
N GLY A 413 -31.46 38.83 -60.83
CA GLY A 413 -31.26 37.88 -61.94
C GLY A 413 -31.79 38.38 -63.28
N ARG A 414 -31.33 37.75 -64.37
CA ARG A 414 -31.77 38.08 -65.73
C ARG A 414 -33.26 37.76 -65.91
N GLY A 415 -34.07 38.73 -66.31
CA GLY A 415 -35.52 38.59 -66.39
C GLY A 415 -36.19 38.45 -65.02
N ASN A 416 -35.68 39.17 -64.00
CA ASN A 416 -36.26 39.17 -62.66
C ASN A 416 -37.71 39.71 -62.65
N LEU A 417 -38.46 39.32 -61.62
CA LEU A 417 -39.88 39.61 -61.51
C LEU A 417 -40.18 41.11 -61.35
N LEU A 418 -39.30 41.88 -60.71
CA LEU A 418 -39.49 43.34 -60.57
C LEU A 418 -39.45 44.03 -61.93
N VAL A 419 -38.44 43.73 -62.75
CA VAL A 419 -38.31 44.28 -64.11
C VAL A 419 -39.44 43.82 -65.01
N GLN A 420 -39.84 42.54 -64.93
CA GLN A 420 -40.98 42.04 -65.70
C GLN A 420 -42.30 42.70 -65.28
N ALA A 421 -42.56 42.86 -63.98
CA ALA A 421 -43.75 43.53 -63.46
C ALA A 421 -43.80 45.01 -63.89
N GLU A 422 -42.68 45.72 -63.86
CA GLU A 422 -42.59 47.10 -64.36
C GLU A 422 -42.71 47.21 -65.88
N SER A 423 -42.24 46.21 -66.65
CA SER A 423 -42.45 46.19 -68.11
C SER A 423 -43.94 46.13 -68.50
N PHE A 424 -44.82 45.56 -67.66
CA PHE A 424 -46.27 45.60 -67.90
C PHE A 424 -46.86 47.00 -67.67
N ARG A 425 -46.24 47.81 -66.80
CA ARG A 425 -46.61 49.20 -66.59
C ARG A 425 -46.24 50.07 -67.80
N SER A 426 -45.04 49.87 -68.36
CA SER A 426 -44.64 50.58 -69.59
C SER A 426 -45.50 50.21 -70.81
N LEU A 427 -46.15 49.05 -70.77
CA LEU A 427 -47.13 48.57 -71.75
C LEU A 427 -48.58 49.03 -71.47
N GLY A 428 -48.83 49.86 -70.44
CA GLY A 428 -50.10 50.57 -70.24
C GLY A 428 -51.13 49.91 -69.30
N VAL A 429 -50.70 48.99 -68.42
CA VAL A 429 -51.58 48.38 -67.40
C VAL A 429 -51.69 49.28 -66.16
N GLU A 430 -52.92 49.64 -65.74
CA GLU A 430 -53.17 50.46 -64.55
C GLU A 430 -53.00 49.66 -63.23
N VAL A 431 -52.12 50.12 -62.33
CA VAL A 431 -51.86 49.49 -61.02
C VAL A 431 -52.21 50.48 -59.89
N LYS A 432 -52.91 50.01 -58.85
CA LYS A 432 -53.45 50.86 -57.76
C LYS A 432 -52.45 51.26 -56.65
N ARG A 433 -51.31 50.57 -56.53
CA ARG A 433 -50.25 50.88 -55.55
C ARG A 433 -48.91 50.33 -56.04
N GLU A 434 -47.87 51.16 -55.98
CA GLU A 434 -46.56 50.88 -56.56
C GLU A 434 -45.70 49.98 -55.65
N ILE A 435 -44.79 49.22 -56.27
CA ILE A 435 -43.68 48.55 -55.57
C ILE A 435 -42.64 49.63 -55.21
N ASN A 436 -41.90 49.45 -54.11
CA ASN A 436 -40.93 50.44 -53.64
C ASN A 436 -39.94 50.83 -54.77
N PRO A 437 -39.88 52.12 -55.18
CA PRO A 437 -39.11 52.57 -56.33
C PRO A 437 -37.61 52.31 -56.19
N ASP A 438 -37.05 52.37 -54.98
CA ASP A 438 -35.62 52.16 -54.74
C ASP A 438 -35.18 50.72 -55.06
N LEU A 439 -36.08 49.73 -54.83
CA LEU A 439 -35.80 48.33 -55.13
C LEU A 439 -35.93 48.01 -56.62
N VAL A 440 -36.82 48.73 -57.31
CA VAL A 440 -37.00 48.64 -58.75
C VAL A 440 -35.78 49.19 -59.47
N GLU A 441 -35.31 50.37 -59.07
CA GLU A 441 -34.18 51.04 -59.71
C GLU A 441 -32.89 50.22 -59.59
N GLN A 442 -32.63 49.65 -58.41
CA GLN A 442 -31.50 48.73 -58.19
C GLN A 442 -31.59 47.46 -59.07
N ALA A 443 -32.79 46.88 -59.18
CA ALA A 443 -33.03 45.69 -60.00
C ALA A 443 -32.87 45.94 -61.52
N THR A 444 -33.25 47.13 -62.01
CA THR A 444 -33.01 47.53 -63.40
C THR A 444 -31.53 47.82 -63.68
N ALA A 445 -30.83 48.49 -62.76
CA ALA A 445 -29.42 48.83 -62.93
C ALA A 445 -28.54 47.57 -63.03
N GLU A 446 -28.80 46.55 -62.20
CA GLU A 446 -28.09 45.27 -62.26
C GLU A 446 -28.42 44.43 -63.52
N GLU A 447 -29.55 44.66 -64.20
CA GLU A 447 -29.85 44.00 -65.48
C GLU A 447 -29.16 44.67 -66.69
N GLU A 448 -28.87 45.97 -66.59
CA GLU A 448 -28.20 46.73 -67.65
C GLU A 448 -26.68 46.55 -67.67
N GLU A 449 -26.03 46.34 -66.52
CA GLU A 449 -24.59 46.05 -66.41
C GLU A 449 -24.11 44.86 -67.30
N PRO A 450 -24.75 43.68 -67.30
CA PRO A 450 -24.33 42.58 -68.18
C PRO A 450 -24.62 42.83 -69.66
N ARG A 451 -25.59 43.69 -70.04
CA ARG A 451 -25.87 44.04 -71.45
C ARG A 451 -24.78 44.92 -72.06
N LEU A 452 -24.11 45.74 -71.25
CA LEU A 452 -23.02 46.60 -71.70
C LEU A 452 -21.73 45.80 -71.98
N HIS A 453 -21.47 44.74 -71.21
CA HIS A 453 -20.32 43.85 -71.44
C HIS A 453 -20.47 42.96 -72.68
N ASP A 454 -21.67 42.39 -72.94
CA ASP A 454 -21.92 41.57 -74.13
C ASP A 454 -21.88 42.39 -75.44
N ALA A 455 -22.29 43.67 -75.39
CA ALA A 455 -22.23 44.58 -76.56
C ALA A 455 -20.79 45.05 -76.89
N GLN A 456 -19.90 45.08 -75.90
CA GLN A 456 -18.48 45.41 -76.10
C GLN A 456 -17.70 44.24 -76.73
N ALA A 457 -17.99 42.99 -76.33
CA ALA A 457 -17.34 41.80 -76.88
C ALA A 457 -17.68 41.55 -78.37
N SER A 458 -18.85 41.99 -78.85
CA SER A 458 -19.24 41.86 -80.26
C SER A 458 -18.64 42.90 -81.21
N ASN A 459 -18.04 43.98 -80.68
CA ASN A 459 -17.48 45.08 -81.48
C ASN A 459 -15.97 45.01 -81.70
N GLU A 460 -15.24 44.09 -81.06
CA GLU A 460 -13.78 43.96 -81.20
C GLU A 460 -13.32 42.97 -82.29
N ASP A 461 -14.23 42.19 -82.91
CA ASP A 461 -13.86 41.08 -83.81
C ASP A 461 -13.95 41.40 -85.32
N SER A 462 -14.06 42.68 -85.72
CA SER A 462 -14.25 43.08 -87.13
C SER A 462 -13.07 43.77 -87.82
N ASP A 463 -11.87 43.83 -87.22
CA ASP A 463 -10.70 44.41 -87.89
C ASP A 463 -9.51 43.43 -87.94
N LEU A 464 -9.58 42.54 -88.94
CA LEU A 464 -8.45 41.76 -89.43
C LEU A 464 -7.55 42.64 -90.31
N THR A 465 -6.24 42.64 -90.08
CA THR A 465 -5.27 42.33 -91.15
C THR A 465 -3.89 41.93 -90.58
N ALA A 466 -3.44 40.75 -91.01
CA ALA A 466 -2.16 40.06 -90.74
C ALA A 466 -0.99 40.67 -91.57
N PRO A 467 0.23 40.08 -91.68
CA PRO A 467 0.79 38.86 -91.07
C PRO A 467 2.27 39.00 -90.58
N ASP A 468 2.84 38.00 -89.91
CA ASP A 468 3.89 37.12 -90.46
C ASP A 468 4.36 36.05 -89.45
N THR A 469 4.65 34.86 -89.95
CA THR A 469 5.20 33.69 -89.22
C THR A 469 6.75 33.68 -89.38
N PRO A 470 7.58 32.71 -88.92
CA PRO A 470 7.29 31.39 -88.32
C PRO A 470 8.31 30.88 -87.25
N ARG A 471 8.10 29.60 -86.89
CA ARG A 471 9.08 28.58 -86.40
C ARG A 471 9.43 28.53 -84.91
N GLY A 472 8.99 27.44 -84.29
CA GLY A 472 9.96 26.37 -84.01
C GLY A 472 9.99 25.80 -82.59
N VAL A 473 9.95 24.46 -82.56
CA VAL A 473 10.66 23.57 -81.61
C VAL A 473 9.93 23.24 -80.29
N ALA A 474 9.32 22.06 -80.29
CA ALA A 474 9.10 21.19 -79.11
C ALA A 474 10.48 20.76 -78.53
N PRO A 475 10.63 20.30 -77.26
CA PRO A 475 10.19 18.94 -76.94
C PRO A 475 9.93 18.56 -75.45
N ARG A 476 9.29 17.38 -75.30
CA ARG A 476 9.57 16.24 -74.39
C ARG A 476 9.47 16.43 -72.85
N PHE A 477 8.59 15.68 -72.19
CA PHE A 477 8.75 14.29 -71.70
C PHE A 477 9.73 14.11 -70.54
N SER A 478 9.22 13.58 -69.41
CA SER A 478 9.76 12.55 -68.48
C SER A 478 9.16 12.85 -67.09
N GLN A 479 8.32 12.03 -66.45
CA GLN A 479 8.34 10.59 -66.14
C GLN A 479 9.42 10.20 -65.11
N GLN A 480 8.98 9.35 -64.17
CA GLN A 480 9.72 8.50 -63.23
C GLN A 480 10.10 9.18 -61.90
N GLY A 481 9.99 8.50 -60.77
CA GLY A 481 9.69 7.08 -60.50
C GLY A 481 9.71 6.84 -58.99
#